data_AF-Q4JMJ5-F1
#
_entry.id   AF-Q4JMJ5-F1
#
_cell.length_a   1.000
_cell.length_b   1.000
_cell.length_c   1.000
_cell.angle_alpha   90.00
_cell.angle_beta   90.00
_cell.angle_gamma   90.00
#
_symmetry.space_group_name_H-M   'P 1'
#
loop_
_entity.id
_entity.type
_entity.pdbx_description
1 polymer ?
#
loop_
_entity_poly.entity_id
_entity_poly.type
_entity_poly.pdbx_seq_one_letter_code
_entity_poly.pdbx_strand_id
1 'polypeptide(L)'
;MESLIWSYKPHLLTVGIIHALLIGIVCHVHRAYGSSPWFMPEKLCRRLVYLLPICGIFGSVTVLTGVVIIQKSPMTFILFNAALITVMFLELSIVLGRNYFRNLFNDDLPFSITMLVSFVLGINGGYFTLMFVVKLFRPLLV
;
A
#
# COMPACT_ATOMS: atom_id res chain seq x y z
N MET A 1 17.38 -21.15 -11.10
CA MET A 1 16.46 -20.01 -10.86
C MET A 1 15.17 -20.46 -10.17
N GLU A 2 14.50 -21.53 -10.63
CA GLU A 2 13.31 -22.07 -9.96
C GLU A 2 13.55 -22.53 -8.52
N SER A 3 14.65 -23.24 -8.24
CA SER A 3 15.01 -23.66 -6.87
C SER A 3 15.22 -22.48 -5.92
N LEU A 4 15.75 -21.36 -6.43
CA LEU A 4 15.97 -20.13 -5.68
C LEU A 4 14.62 -19.47 -5.36
N ILE A 5 13.72 -19.34 -6.34
CA ILE A 5 12.40 -18.73 -6.15
C ILE A 5 11.54 -19.51 -5.14
N TRP A 6 11.65 -20.84 -5.13
CA TRP A 6 10.97 -21.69 -4.14
C TRP A 6 11.40 -21.37 -2.70
N SER A 7 12.66 -20.98 -2.49
CA SER A 7 13.17 -20.53 -1.18
C SER A 7 12.54 -19.20 -0.72
N TYR A 8 12.13 -18.33 -1.66
CA TYR A 8 11.54 -17.02 -1.37
C TYR A 8 10.00 -17.01 -1.34
N LYS A 9 9.34 -18.16 -1.47
CA LYS A 9 7.89 -18.29 -1.29
C LYS A 9 7.32 -17.66 -0.02
N PRO A 10 7.90 -17.87 1.19
CA PRO A 10 7.39 -17.21 2.39
C PRO A 10 7.51 -15.68 2.28
N HIS A 11 8.57 -15.16 1.67
CA HIS A 11 8.75 -13.72 1.48
C HIS A 11 7.72 -13.13 0.50
N LEU A 12 7.40 -13.84 -0.57
CA LEU A 12 6.33 -13.44 -1.50
C LEU A 12 4.96 -13.41 -0.80
N LEU A 13 4.67 -14.39 0.07
CA LEU A 13 3.45 -14.39 0.87
C LEU A 13 3.41 -13.19 1.84
N THR A 14 4.54 -12.88 2.50
CA THR A 14 4.66 -11.69 3.36
C THR A 14 4.34 -10.41 2.58
N VAL A 15 4.85 -10.27 1.36
CA VAL A 15 4.52 -9.14 0.48
C VAL A 15 3.02 -9.10 0.17
N GLY A 16 2.41 -10.23 -0.16
CA GLY A 16 0.96 -10.33 -0.36
C GLY A 16 0.15 -9.87 0.85
N ILE A 17 0.57 -10.27 2.06
CA ILE A 17 -0.06 -9.87 3.32
C ILE A 17 0.10 -8.36 3.54
N ILE A 18 1.28 -7.79 3.28
CA ILE A 18 1.51 -6.34 3.39
C ILE A 18 0.52 -5.58 2.49
N HIS A 19 0.39 -5.98 1.23
CA HIS A 19 -0.52 -5.34 0.29
C HIS A 19 -1.99 -5.52 0.68
N ALA A 20 -2.39 -6.70 1.17
CA ALA A 20 -3.72 -6.95 1.71
C ALA A 20 -4.04 -6.05 2.92
N LEU A 21 -3.06 -5.84 3.81
CA LEU A 21 -3.22 -4.94 4.95
C LEU A 21 -3.29 -3.48 4.51
N LEU A 22 -2.43 -3.05 3.58
CA LEU A 22 -2.41 -1.68 3.07
C LEU A 22 -3.75 -1.29 2.42
N ILE A 23 -4.27 -2.11 1.52
CA ILE A 23 -5.58 -1.82 0.91
C ILE A 23 -6.71 -1.87 1.94
N GLY A 24 -6.59 -2.74 2.96
CA GLY A 24 -7.51 -2.79 4.09
C GLY A 24 -7.52 -1.51 4.90
N ILE A 25 -6.34 -0.94 5.18
CA ILE A 25 -6.19 0.35 5.86
C ILE A 25 -6.78 1.47 5.01
N VAL A 26 -6.47 1.52 3.71
CA VAL A 26 -7.07 2.49 2.77
C VAL A 26 -8.60 2.43 2.85
N CYS A 27 -9.16 1.23 2.74
CA CYS A 27 -10.61 1.05 2.78
C CYS A 27 -11.22 1.44 4.14
N HIS A 28 -10.55 1.06 5.23
CA HIS A 28 -10.98 1.40 6.58
C HIS A 28 -11.02 2.92 6.80
N VAL A 29 -9.96 3.62 6.39
CA VAL A 29 -9.83 5.08 6.56
C VAL A 29 -10.88 5.81 5.72
N HIS A 30 -11.08 5.41 4.46
CA HIS A 30 -12.13 6.01 3.63
C HIS A 30 -13.52 5.87 4.23
N ARG A 31 -13.83 4.67 4.74
CA ARG A 31 -15.10 4.41 5.41
C ARG A 31 -15.25 5.23 6.68
N ALA A 32 -14.20 5.32 7.51
CA ALA A 32 -14.22 6.09 8.75
C ALA A 32 -14.53 7.57 8.51
N TYR A 33 -14.00 8.14 7.43
CA TYR A 33 -14.21 9.53 7.06
C TYR A 33 -15.34 9.76 6.04
N GLY A 34 -16.09 8.72 5.65
CA GLY A 34 -17.15 8.84 4.65
C GLY A 34 -16.67 9.41 3.31
N SER A 35 -15.40 9.18 2.95
CA SER A 35 -14.76 9.75 1.76
C SER A 35 -14.65 8.73 0.62
N SER A 36 -14.59 9.24 -0.62
CA SER A 36 -14.45 8.40 -1.82
C SER A 36 -12.98 8.20 -2.20
N PRO A 37 -12.50 6.96 -2.37
CA PRO A 37 -11.18 6.70 -2.92
C PRO A 37 -11.03 7.19 -4.34
N TRP A 38 -9.87 7.75 -4.69
CA TRP A 38 -9.59 8.18 -6.05
C TRP A 38 -9.41 7.01 -7.02
N PHE A 39 -8.73 5.94 -6.59
CA PHE A 39 -8.40 4.81 -7.47
C PHE A 39 -9.35 3.61 -7.38
N MET A 40 -10.33 3.62 -6.47
CA MET A 40 -11.19 2.46 -6.19
C MET A 40 -12.69 2.84 -6.18
N PRO A 41 -13.60 1.95 -6.63
CA PRO A 41 -15.04 2.22 -6.57
C PRO A 41 -15.55 2.39 -5.14
N GLU A 42 -16.27 3.48 -4.90
CA GLU A 42 -16.79 3.85 -3.58
C GLU A 42 -17.68 2.77 -2.94
N LYS A 43 -18.51 2.10 -3.75
CA LYS A 43 -19.42 1.02 -3.30
C LYS A 43 -18.67 -0.15 -2.65
N LEU A 44 -17.47 -0.43 -3.17
CA LEU A 44 -16.61 -1.53 -2.72
C LEU A 44 -15.98 -1.18 -1.36
N CYS A 45 -15.71 0.10 -1.13
CA CYS A 45 -15.09 0.62 0.09
C CYS A 45 -16.07 0.79 1.27
N ARG A 46 -17.34 1.11 1.00
CA ARG A 46 -18.33 1.45 2.04
C ARG A 46 -18.84 0.28 2.88
N ARG A 47 -18.90 -0.94 2.35
CA ARG A 47 -19.51 -2.09 3.06
C ARG A 47 -18.45 -2.99 3.71
N LEU A 48 -18.58 -3.20 5.04
CA LEU A 48 -17.67 -4.06 5.82
C LEU A 48 -17.55 -5.48 5.25
N VAL A 49 -18.66 -6.03 4.74
CA VAL A 49 -18.72 -7.36 4.13
C VAL A 49 -17.75 -7.51 2.94
N TYR A 50 -17.45 -6.43 2.23
CA TYR A 50 -16.52 -6.48 1.11
C TYR A 50 -15.06 -6.25 1.51
N LEU A 51 -14.77 -5.80 2.75
CA LEU A 51 -13.40 -5.48 3.17
C LEU A 51 -12.48 -6.70 3.10
N LEU A 52 -12.85 -7.80 3.77
CA LEU A 52 -12.08 -9.05 3.78
C LEU A 52 -11.84 -9.62 2.37
N PRO A 53 -12.86 -9.77 1.50
CA PRO A 53 -12.63 -10.28 0.16
C PRO A 53 -11.79 -9.32 -0.71
N ILE A 54 -11.93 -8.00 -0.58
CA ILE A 54 -11.06 -7.04 -1.30
C ILE A 54 -9.60 -7.23 -0.87
N CYS A 55 -9.32 -7.26 0.42
CA CYS A 55 -7.97 -7.46 0.94
C CYS A 55 -7.38 -8.79 0.46
N GLY A 56 -8.17 -9.87 0.55
CA GLY A 56 -7.77 -11.19 0.08
C GLY A 56 -7.44 -11.20 -1.41
N ILE A 57 -8.36 -10.71 -2.25
CA ILE A 57 -8.17 -10.64 -3.71
C ILE A 57 -6.95 -9.79 -4.06
N PHE A 58 -6.81 -8.61 -3.48
CA PHE A 58 -5.69 -7.72 -3.78
C PHE A 58 -4.35 -8.35 -3.36
N GLY A 59 -4.28 -8.94 -2.18
CA GLY A 59 -3.09 -9.68 -1.72
C GLY A 59 -2.75 -10.85 -2.65
N SER A 60 -3.73 -11.68 -3.01
CA SER A 60 -3.55 -12.82 -3.91
C SER A 60 -3.09 -12.40 -5.30
N VAL A 61 -3.72 -11.38 -5.90
CA VAL A 61 -3.31 -10.82 -7.21
C VAL A 61 -1.88 -10.31 -7.15
N THR A 62 -1.49 -9.66 -6.05
CA THR A 62 -0.13 -9.15 -5.88
C THR A 62 0.90 -10.27 -5.78
N VAL A 63 0.58 -11.37 -5.08
CA VAL A 63 1.45 -12.56 -5.04
C VAL A 63 1.59 -13.20 -6.41
N LEU A 64 0.48 -13.45 -7.11
CA LEU A 64 0.48 -14.09 -8.43
C LEU A 64 1.27 -13.28 -9.45
N THR A 65 1.01 -11.96 -9.50
CA THR A 65 1.75 -11.04 -10.36
C THR A 65 3.22 -10.95 -9.95
N GLY A 66 3.50 -10.93 -8.65
CA GLY A 66 4.84 -10.92 -8.09
C GLY A 66 5.68 -12.13 -8.49
N VAL A 67 5.10 -13.33 -8.51
CA VAL A 67 5.75 -14.57 -8.98
C VAL A 67 6.17 -14.45 -10.45
N VAL A 68 5.32 -13.87 -11.30
CA VAL A 68 5.63 -13.67 -12.72
C VAL A 68 6.72 -12.62 -12.91
N ILE A 69 6.67 -11.51 -12.16
CA ILE A 69 7.63 -10.41 -12.31
C ILE A 69 9.02 -10.79 -11.77
N ILE A 70 9.09 -11.45 -10.61
CA ILE A 70 10.37 -11.81 -9.98
C ILE A 70 11.18 -12.81 -10.82
N GLN A 71 10.52 -13.64 -11.63
CA GLN A 71 11.16 -14.53 -12.60
C GLN A 71 11.88 -13.77 -13.72
N LYS A 72 11.45 -12.55 -14.04
CA LYS A 72 12.09 -11.72 -15.08
C LYS A 72 13.27 -10.95 -14.51
N SER A 73 13.08 -10.26 -13.39
CA SER A 73 14.14 -9.53 -12.71
C SER A 73 13.73 -9.18 -11.27
N PRO A 74 14.59 -9.45 -10.27
CA PRO A 74 14.38 -9.00 -8.90
C PRO A 74 14.21 -7.49 -8.78
N MET A 75 14.93 -6.71 -9.60
CA MET A 75 14.81 -5.25 -9.61
C MET A 75 13.42 -4.80 -10.10
N THR A 76 12.90 -5.42 -11.16
CA THR A 76 11.54 -5.13 -11.65
C THR A 76 10.48 -5.49 -10.60
N PHE A 77 10.70 -6.54 -9.82
CA PHE A 77 9.81 -6.88 -8.69
C PHE A 77 9.81 -5.80 -7.61
N ILE A 78 10.97 -5.24 -7.26
CA ILE A 78 11.05 -4.11 -6.31
C ILE A 78 10.33 -2.88 -6.87
N LEU A 79 10.53 -2.54 -8.15
CA LEU A 79 9.85 -1.40 -8.78
C LEU A 79 8.33 -1.57 -8.82
N PHE A 80 7.85 -2.78 -9.09
CA PHE A 80 6.43 -3.11 -9.02
C PHE A 80 5.84 -2.87 -7.62
N ASN A 81 6.54 -3.35 -6.58
CA ASN A 81 6.12 -3.11 -5.20
C ASN A 81 6.16 -1.63 -4.83
N ALA A 82 7.20 -0.91 -5.26
CA ALA A 82 7.31 0.53 -5.05
C ALA A 82 6.09 1.26 -5.63
N ALA A 83 5.72 0.95 -6.88
CA ALA A 83 4.56 1.57 -7.53
C ALA A 83 3.25 1.32 -6.76
N LEU A 84 2.98 0.09 -6.35
CA LEU A 84 1.78 -0.24 -5.57
C LEU A 84 1.75 0.48 -4.22
N ILE A 85 2.87 0.45 -3.48
CA ILE A 85 3.00 1.12 -2.17
C ILE A 85 2.79 2.62 -2.34
N THR A 86 3.38 3.24 -3.37
CA THR A 86 3.21 4.67 -3.66
C THR A 86 1.74 5.03 -3.85
N VAL A 87 0.99 4.26 -4.65
CA VAL A 87 -0.45 4.53 -4.85
C VAL A 87 -1.22 4.43 -3.54
N MET A 88 -0.97 3.39 -2.73
CA MET A 88 -1.67 3.23 -1.43
C MET A 88 -1.37 4.38 -0.47
N PHE A 89 -0.09 4.75 -0.32
CA PHE A 89 0.29 5.81 0.61
C PHE A 89 -0.10 7.20 0.11
N LEU A 90 -0.12 7.42 -1.21
CA LEU A 90 -0.65 8.65 -1.79
C LEU A 90 -2.13 8.83 -1.42
N GLU A 91 -2.94 7.78 -1.57
CA GLU A 91 -4.36 7.82 -1.18
C GLU A 91 -4.53 8.07 0.31
N LEU A 92 -3.79 7.35 1.16
CA LEU A 92 -3.82 7.56 2.61
C LEU A 92 -3.47 9.01 2.97
N SER A 93 -2.43 9.58 2.36
CA SER A 93 -2.05 10.97 2.59
C SER A 93 -3.16 11.95 2.18
N ILE A 94 -3.87 11.70 1.08
CA ILE A 94 -4.97 12.55 0.64
C ILE A 94 -6.11 12.51 1.66
N VAL A 95 -6.54 11.32 2.09
CA VAL A 95 -7.68 11.18 3.01
C VAL A 95 -7.34 11.70 4.40
N LEU A 96 -6.16 11.37 4.91
CA LEU A 96 -5.71 11.85 6.22
C LEU A 96 -5.48 13.36 6.20
N GLY A 97 -4.95 13.92 5.11
CA GLY A 97 -4.73 15.35 4.96
C GLY A 97 -6.05 16.13 4.95
N ARG A 98 -7.06 15.63 4.23
CA ARG A 98 -8.39 16.26 4.14
C ARG A 98 -9.20 16.18 5.43
N ASN A 99 -8.99 15.13 6.22
CA ASN A 99 -9.85 14.83 7.37
C ASN A 99 -9.07 14.84 8.69
N TYR A 100 -8.19 13.86 8.92
CA TYR A 100 -7.47 13.69 10.19
C TYR A 100 -6.64 14.91 10.56
N PHE A 101 -5.68 15.31 9.70
CA PHE A 101 -4.76 16.39 10.01
C PHE A 101 -5.45 17.75 10.00
N ARG A 102 -6.44 17.93 9.13
CA ARG A 102 -7.25 19.15 9.11
C ARG A 102 -7.97 19.37 10.45
N ASN A 103 -8.61 18.32 10.96
CA ASN A 103 -9.28 18.35 12.25
C ASN A 103 -8.27 18.45 13.42
N LEU A 104 -7.11 17.78 13.32
CA LEU A 104 -6.07 17.81 14.34
C LEU A 104 -5.52 19.24 14.55
N PHE A 105 -5.39 20.00 13.47
CA PHE A 105 -4.90 21.38 13.50
C PHE A 105 -6.01 22.42 13.64
N ASN A 106 -7.26 22.02 13.92
CA ASN A 106 -8.42 22.93 14.12
C ASN A 106 -8.59 24.01 13.03
N ASP A 107 -8.24 23.71 11.78
CA ASP A 107 -8.21 24.70 10.68
C ASP A 107 -7.29 25.92 10.91
N ASP A 108 -6.39 25.88 11.90
CA ASP A 108 -5.41 26.94 12.19
C ASP A 108 -4.32 27.03 11.10
N LEU A 109 -4.06 25.93 10.40
CA LEU A 109 -3.11 25.87 9.30
C LEU A 109 -3.79 25.92 7.93
N PRO A 110 -3.19 26.62 6.94
CA PRO A 110 -3.65 26.57 5.56
C PRO A 110 -3.70 25.13 5.05
N PHE A 111 -4.73 24.81 4.27
CA PHE A 111 -4.96 23.47 3.73
C PHE A 111 -3.71 22.87 3.03
N SER A 112 -2.96 23.69 2.31
CA SER A 112 -1.72 23.28 1.63
C SER A 112 -0.66 22.76 2.61
N ILE A 113 -0.54 23.36 3.80
CA ILE A 113 0.42 22.94 4.82
C ILE A 113 -0.04 21.64 5.49
N THR A 114 -1.33 21.53 5.80
CA THR A 114 -1.93 20.29 6.31
C THR A 114 -1.71 19.11 5.35
N MET A 115 -1.93 19.33 4.05
CA MET A 115 -1.64 18.34 3.01
C MET A 115 -0.16 18.01 2.92
N LEU A 116 0.73 19.00 3.00
CA LEU A 116 2.18 18.79 3.01
C LEU A 116 2.61 17.87 4.16
N VAL A 117 2.14 18.14 5.39
CA VAL A 117 2.42 17.30 6.56
C VAL A 117 1.96 15.86 6.31
N SER A 118 0.74 15.70 5.80
CA SER A 118 0.19 14.38 5.47
C SER A 118 1.00 13.63 4.42
N PHE A 119 1.49 14.32 3.39
CA PHE A 119 2.33 13.72 2.35
C PHE A 119 3.71 13.34 2.89
N VAL A 120 4.36 14.19 3.69
CA VAL A 120 5.65 13.87 4.30
C VAL A 120 5.54 12.60 5.15
N LEU A 121 4.48 12.47 5.95
CA LEU A 121 4.26 11.27 6.76
C LEU A 121 3.94 10.05 5.90
N GLY A 122 3.10 10.19 4.87
CA GLY A 122 2.77 9.09 3.97
C GLY A 122 3.96 8.60 3.15
N ILE A 123 4.80 9.50 2.63
CA ILE A 123 6.03 9.14 1.91
C ILE A 123 6.98 8.37 2.83
N ASN A 124 7.13 8.80 4.09
CA ASN A 124 7.96 8.08 5.06
C ASN A 124 7.41 6.66 5.35
N GLY A 125 6.09 6.53 5.53
CA GLY A 125 5.45 5.23 5.71
C GLY A 125 5.62 4.30 4.49
N GLY A 126 5.48 4.86 3.28
CA GLY A 126 5.72 4.16 2.03
C GLY A 126 7.17 3.72 1.87
N TYR A 127 8.12 4.62 2.16
CA TYR A 127 9.56 4.31 2.13
C TYR A 127 9.92 3.19 3.10
N PHE A 128 9.44 3.27 4.35
CA PHE A 128 9.69 2.22 5.35
C PHE A 128 9.16 0.86 4.87
N THR A 129 7.94 0.83 4.33
CA THR A 129 7.31 -0.38 3.84
C THR A 129 8.09 -0.97 2.65
N LEU A 130 8.52 -0.11 1.72
CA LEU A 130 9.35 -0.52 0.59
C LEU A 130 10.71 -1.06 1.06
N MET A 131 11.36 -0.40 2.01
CA MET A 131 12.63 -0.87 2.57
C MET A 131 12.49 -2.22 3.25
N PHE A 132 11.36 -2.47 3.92
CA PHE A 132 11.06 -3.79 4.46
C PHE A 132 11.01 -4.84 3.35
N VAL A 133 10.27 -4.57 2.25
CA VAL A 133 10.22 -5.47 1.08
C VAL A 133 11.62 -5.67 0.48
N VAL A 134 12.38 -4.61 0.24
CA VAL A 134 13.76 -4.70 -0.29
C VAL A 134 14.64 -5.58 0.60
N LYS A 135 14.51 -5.48 1.92
CA LYS A 135 15.29 -6.30 2.86
C LYS A 135 14.97 -7.78 2.74
N LEU A 136 13.72 -8.16 2.47
CA LEU A 136 13.32 -9.56 2.28
C LEU A 136 13.94 -10.19 1.02
N PHE A 137 14.22 -9.39 -0.01
CA PHE A 137 14.74 -9.87 -1.30
C PHE A 137 16.16 -9.40 -1.60
N ARG A 138 16.84 -8.78 -0.63
CA ARG A 138 18.21 -8.27 -0.78
C ARG A 138 19.18 -9.27 -1.40
N PRO A 139 19.18 -10.57 -1.05
CA PRO A 139 20.15 -11.50 -1.64
C PRO A 139 19.89 -11.81 -3.13
N LEU A 140 18.75 -11.40 -3.69
CA LEU A 140 18.45 -11.49 -5.12
C LEU A 140 18.84 -10.22 -5.89
N LEU A 141 19.23 -9.16 -5.19
CA LEU A 141 19.55 -7.85 -5.77
C LEU A 141 21.07 -7.61 -5.90
N VAL A 142 21.88 -8.59 -5.52
CA VAL A 142 23.36 -8.57 -5.57
C VAL A 142 23.85 -9.32 -6.79
#